data_AF-A0A1Y2J6Q1-F1
#
_entry.id   AF-A0A1Y2J6Q1-F1
#
_cell.length_a   1.000
_cell.length_b   1.000
_cell.length_c   1.000
_cell.angle_alpha   90.00
_cell.angle_beta   90.00
_cell.angle_gamma   90.00
#
_symmetry.space_group_name_H-M   'P 1'
#
loop_
_entity.id
_entity.type
_entity.pdbx_description
1 polymer ?
#
loop_
_entity_poly.entity_id
_entity_poly.type
_entity_poly.pdbx_seq_one_letter_code
_entity_poly.pdbx_strand_id
1 'polypeptide(L)'
;MLWDSETLLALLLNVTVTFLVFALITRISLSQPGLLFLSFFFFFYCAWRLASVFYIDVFGPIVSEQLERSIGPGLAAVPLGACQALVLLMLLVSFHPQRLKALAAASNLKISSFMPAGRLDLFDLAFWVVLLFEVALWIEMLTGGTIPLFSKIERLDYSQQFGGFLHGRLMDWGPMLAFQLGLLFASPVLRGARFDFRFGALFGGLMVYLLFVGHRFSSFFLYFSFFIMPLGSIVLGRSKAAAFDHLAFYRMLRALWLPVAGLGVLVLGALTYSYTVVRGAESELLQTKLTQRLLVQQGEMWWMTYERVFLHGDWNARLAFVKLFLDPFNPNRNSTMQLLMELGLPIERAHALLDLGVAYTGGWPEVLFELGGPVNGFILVVLSAVMFSEFLFLLTRCVVEERYATCFFLTPILYAVEVYLASGMMNSFIQLTFMTKLVVVIFVYVLEDRWRARLMASASPGVGQATALEREVTP
;
A
#
# COMPACT_ATOMS: atom_id res chain seq x y z
N MET A 1 -25.21 36.05 -12.80
CA MET A 1 -25.23 34.69 -13.37
C MET A 1 -25.93 33.79 -12.37
N LEU A 2 -27.21 33.49 -12.60
CA LEU A 2 -27.94 32.48 -11.82
C LEU A 2 -27.50 31.12 -12.36
N TRP A 3 -26.95 30.28 -11.49
CA TRP A 3 -26.60 28.91 -11.84
C TRP A 3 -27.89 28.15 -12.12
N ASP A 4 -27.88 27.30 -13.15
CA ASP A 4 -29.01 26.42 -13.43
C ASP A 4 -29.20 25.43 -12.27
N SER A 5 -30.44 25.09 -11.95
CA SER A 5 -30.79 24.25 -10.80
C SER A 5 -30.12 22.87 -10.86
N GLU A 6 -29.95 22.32 -12.07
CA GLU A 6 -29.23 21.06 -12.31
C GLU A 6 -27.73 21.19 -12.00
N THR A 7 -27.09 22.27 -12.45
CA THR A 7 -25.66 22.52 -12.18
C THR A 7 -25.39 22.72 -10.69
N LEU A 8 -26.31 23.39 -9.99
CA LEU A 8 -26.22 23.59 -8.55
C LEU A 8 -26.40 22.27 -7.79
N LEU A 9 -27.38 21.44 -8.19
CA LEU A 9 -27.57 20.12 -7.61
C LEU A 9 -26.34 19.23 -7.82
N ALA A 10 -25.76 19.23 -9.02
CA ALA A 10 -24.58 18.43 -9.32
C ALA A 10 -23.37 18.85 -8.48
N LEU A 11 -23.13 20.16 -8.36
CA LEU A 11 -22.10 20.68 -7.48
C LEU A 11 -22.35 20.25 -6.03
N LEU A 12 -23.57 20.41 -5.52
CA LEU A 12 -23.92 20.04 -4.15
C LEU A 12 -23.68 18.55 -3.87
N LEU A 13 -24.02 17.66 -4.80
CA LEU A 13 -23.78 16.23 -4.67
C LEU A 13 -22.28 15.90 -4.63
N ASN A 14 -21.50 16.45 -5.58
CA ASN A 14 -20.06 16.25 -5.63
C ASN A 14 -19.36 16.76 -4.36
N VAL A 15 -19.74 17.96 -3.88
CA VAL A 15 -19.23 18.54 -2.64
C VAL A 15 -19.60 17.67 -1.44
N THR A 16 -20.87 17.25 -1.34
CA THR A 16 -21.36 16.46 -0.21
C THR A 16 -20.64 15.12 -0.09
N VAL A 17 -20.52 14.38 -1.20
CA VAL A 17 -19.84 13.07 -1.20
C VAL A 17 -18.35 13.22 -0.93
N THR A 18 -17.69 14.20 -1.56
CA THR A 18 -16.25 14.45 -1.35
C THR A 18 -15.96 14.81 0.10
N PHE A 19 -16.76 15.72 0.67
CA PHE A 19 -16.64 16.11 2.07
C PHE A 19 -16.94 14.94 3.02
N LEU A 20 -17.94 14.11 2.72
CA LEU A 20 -18.27 12.93 3.52
C LEU A 20 -17.08 11.96 3.57
N VAL A 21 -16.46 11.63 2.43
CA VAL A 21 -15.32 10.71 2.40
C VAL A 21 -14.12 11.30 3.14
N PHE A 22 -13.80 12.59 2.94
CA PHE A 22 -12.71 13.24 3.68
C PHE A 22 -13.00 13.33 5.18
N ALA A 23 -14.25 13.57 5.58
CA ALA A 23 -14.66 13.55 6.98
C ALA A 23 -14.51 12.14 7.58
N LEU A 24 -14.83 11.08 6.84
CA LEU A 24 -14.62 9.70 7.27
C LEU A 24 -13.13 9.37 7.43
N ILE A 25 -12.29 9.71 6.45
CA ILE A 25 -10.83 9.53 6.54
C ILE A 25 -10.26 10.31 7.73
N THR A 26 -10.68 11.57 7.92
CA THR A 26 -10.25 12.41 9.04
C THR A 26 -10.69 11.82 10.37
N ARG A 27 -11.94 11.39 10.47
CA ARG A 27 -12.49 10.74 11.68
C ARG A 27 -11.71 9.47 12.01
N ILE A 28 -11.43 8.61 11.04
CA ILE A 28 -10.62 7.40 11.23
C ILE A 28 -9.22 7.78 11.70
N SER A 29 -8.59 8.76 11.06
CA SER A 29 -7.24 9.24 11.38
C SER A 29 -7.13 9.75 12.82
N LEU A 30 -8.14 10.47 13.30
CA LEU A 30 -8.17 11.03 14.65
C LEU A 30 -8.56 9.98 15.71
N SER A 31 -9.52 9.11 15.41
CA SER A 31 -10.07 8.15 16.40
C SER A 31 -9.27 6.84 16.48
N GLN A 32 -8.63 6.43 15.39
CA GLN A 32 -7.88 5.19 15.26
C GLN A 32 -6.60 5.42 14.43
N PRO A 33 -5.61 6.14 14.97
CA PRO A 33 -4.38 6.48 14.23
C PRO A 33 -3.59 5.25 13.77
N GLY A 34 -3.75 4.10 14.43
CA GLY A 34 -3.16 2.85 13.95
C GLY A 34 -3.73 2.38 12.60
N LEU A 35 -5.03 2.62 12.36
CA LEU A 35 -5.66 2.30 11.07
C LEU A 35 -5.19 3.25 9.96
N LEU A 36 -4.92 4.52 10.31
CA LEU A 36 -4.27 5.45 9.40
C LEU A 36 -2.89 4.95 8.96
N PHE A 37 -2.03 4.52 9.88
CA PHE A 37 -0.70 4.02 9.51
C PHE A 37 -0.77 2.71 8.71
N LEU A 38 -1.68 1.81 9.07
CA LEU A 38 -1.88 0.55 8.37
C LEU A 38 -2.41 0.74 6.95
N SER A 39 -3.33 1.68 6.76
CA SER A 39 -3.99 1.95 5.47
C SER A 39 -3.50 3.25 4.81
N PHE A 40 -2.31 3.73 5.18
CA PHE A 40 -1.80 5.03 4.73
C PHE A 40 -1.70 5.14 3.21
N PHE A 41 -1.18 4.10 2.56
CA PHE A 41 -1.09 4.00 1.11
C PHE A 41 -2.47 4.20 0.46
N PHE A 42 -3.45 3.44 0.93
CA PHE A 42 -4.83 3.48 0.45
C PHE A 42 -5.52 4.83 0.73
N PHE A 43 -5.39 5.39 1.93
CA PHE A 43 -6.04 6.68 2.26
C PHE A 43 -5.49 7.83 1.43
N PHE A 44 -4.17 7.91 1.26
CA PHE A 44 -3.56 8.92 0.41
C PHE A 44 -4.01 8.77 -1.04
N TYR A 45 -4.02 7.54 -1.55
CA TYR A 45 -4.45 7.26 -2.91
C TYR A 45 -5.93 7.63 -3.13
N CYS A 46 -6.83 7.17 -2.26
CA CYS A 46 -8.25 7.51 -2.32
C CYS A 46 -8.50 9.01 -2.25
N ALA A 47 -7.80 9.70 -1.34
CA ALA A 47 -7.94 11.15 -1.19
C ALA A 47 -7.49 11.89 -2.45
N TRP A 48 -6.34 11.50 -3.01
CA TRP A 48 -5.81 12.13 -4.21
C TRP A 48 -6.71 11.89 -5.43
N ARG A 49 -7.16 10.64 -5.64
CA ARG A 49 -8.09 10.31 -6.72
C ARG A 49 -9.41 11.05 -6.60
N LEU A 50 -10.00 11.09 -5.42
CA LEU A 50 -11.29 11.77 -5.22
C LEU A 50 -11.16 13.28 -5.45
N ALA A 51 -10.07 13.89 -4.98
CA ALA A 51 -9.78 15.30 -5.26
C ALA A 51 -9.63 15.57 -6.77
N SER A 52 -8.96 14.67 -7.49
CA SER A 52 -8.79 14.78 -8.95
C SER A 52 -10.12 14.65 -9.69
N VAL A 53 -10.96 13.67 -9.34
CA VAL A 53 -12.28 13.50 -9.98
C VAL A 53 -13.23 14.65 -9.62
N PHE A 54 -13.24 15.09 -8.36
CA PHE A 54 -13.98 16.27 -7.94
C PHE A 54 -13.56 17.52 -8.73
N TYR A 55 -12.26 17.71 -8.95
CA TYR A 55 -11.75 18.80 -9.78
C TYR A 55 -12.27 18.72 -11.22
N ILE A 56 -12.22 17.54 -11.84
CA ILE A 56 -12.73 17.31 -13.20
C ILE A 56 -14.24 17.59 -13.28
N ASP A 57 -15.01 17.12 -12.31
CA ASP A 57 -16.46 17.27 -12.31
C ASP A 57 -16.92 18.72 -12.08
N VAL A 58 -16.19 19.50 -11.29
CA VAL A 58 -16.56 20.89 -10.94
C VAL A 58 -16.01 21.90 -11.95
N PHE A 59 -14.78 21.70 -12.44
CA PHE A 59 -14.09 22.66 -13.30
C PHE A 59 -14.01 22.21 -14.77
N GLY A 60 -14.56 21.06 -15.11
CA GLY A 60 -14.69 20.59 -16.49
C GLY A 60 -15.55 21.53 -17.35
N PRO A 61 -15.38 21.52 -18.68
CA PRO A 61 -14.55 20.59 -19.45
C PRO A 61 -13.04 20.93 -19.38
N ILE A 62 -12.23 19.94 -19.04
CA ILE A 62 -10.77 20.02 -18.98
C ILE A 62 -10.18 19.09 -20.05
N VAL A 63 -9.23 19.59 -20.82
CA VAL A 63 -8.51 18.77 -21.80
C VAL A 63 -7.58 17.81 -21.06
N SER A 64 -7.81 16.50 -21.17
CA SER A 64 -6.85 15.48 -20.73
C SER A 64 -5.82 15.28 -21.83
N GLU A 65 -4.55 15.57 -21.54
CA GLU A 65 -3.44 15.35 -22.48
C GLU A 65 -3.29 13.86 -22.84
N GLN A 66 -3.51 12.97 -21.86
CA GLN A 66 -3.32 11.55 -22.09
C GLN A 66 -4.49 10.97 -22.90
N LEU A 67 -5.73 11.38 -22.63
CA LEU A 67 -6.90 10.93 -23.39
C LEU A 67 -7.13 11.70 -24.69
N GLU A 68 -6.41 12.80 -24.92
CA GLU A 68 -6.56 13.71 -26.08
C GLU A 68 -8.01 14.20 -26.29
N ARG A 69 -8.76 14.33 -25.20
CA ARG A 69 -10.15 14.81 -25.25
C ARG A 69 -10.50 15.60 -24.01
N SER A 70 -11.56 16.40 -24.14
CA SER A 70 -12.15 17.09 -23.00
C SER A 70 -12.94 16.10 -22.13
N ILE A 71 -12.73 16.20 -20.81
CA ILE A 71 -13.44 15.44 -19.79
C ILE A 71 -14.08 16.38 -18.77
N GLY A 72 -15.18 15.96 -18.19
CA GLY A 72 -16.02 16.78 -17.30
C GLY A 72 -16.84 17.84 -18.05
N PRO A 73 -17.71 18.57 -17.34
CA PRO A 73 -18.13 18.36 -15.95
C PRO A 73 -19.01 17.10 -15.80
N GLY A 74 -19.33 16.70 -14.56
CA GLY A 74 -20.09 15.46 -14.34
C GLY A 74 -20.41 15.16 -12.87
N LEU A 75 -20.87 13.93 -12.62
CA LEU A 75 -21.15 13.37 -11.29
C LEU A 75 -20.26 12.15 -11.00
N ALA A 76 -19.09 12.05 -11.63
CA ALA A 76 -18.21 10.90 -11.48
C ALA A 76 -17.70 10.72 -10.03
N ALA A 77 -17.58 11.79 -9.25
CA ALA A 77 -17.15 11.76 -7.86
C ALA A 77 -18.15 11.04 -6.94
N VAL A 78 -19.44 11.01 -7.30
CA VAL A 78 -20.50 10.37 -6.51
C VAL A 78 -20.31 8.84 -6.44
N PRO A 79 -20.31 8.09 -7.55
CA PRO A 79 -20.08 6.64 -7.52
C PRO A 79 -18.67 6.27 -7.01
N LEU A 80 -17.64 7.08 -7.30
CA LEU A 80 -16.30 6.83 -6.74
C LEU A 80 -16.28 6.98 -5.22
N GLY A 81 -16.84 8.07 -4.71
CA GLY A 81 -16.91 8.33 -3.27
C GLY A 81 -17.75 7.27 -2.55
N ALA A 82 -18.82 6.76 -3.18
CA ALA A 82 -19.57 5.61 -2.67
C ALA A 82 -18.68 4.35 -2.56
N CYS A 83 -17.88 4.04 -3.59
CA CYS A 83 -16.94 2.91 -3.55
C CYS A 83 -15.90 3.06 -2.43
N GLN A 84 -15.32 4.25 -2.28
CA GLN A 84 -14.36 4.53 -1.22
C GLN A 84 -15.02 4.44 0.16
N ALA A 85 -16.23 4.96 0.33
CA ALA A 85 -16.98 4.86 1.57
C ALA A 85 -17.25 3.39 1.96
N LEU A 86 -17.56 2.51 1.00
CA LEU A 86 -17.73 1.08 1.25
C LEU A 86 -16.45 0.44 1.80
N VAL A 87 -15.27 0.78 1.26
CA VAL A 87 -13.99 0.29 1.81
C VAL A 87 -13.74 0.82 3.22
N LEU A 88 -13.97 2.12 3.46
CA LEU A 88 -13.83 2.71 4.79
C LEU A 88 -14.76 2.06 5.82
N LEU A 89 -16.00 1.77 5.44
CA LEU A 89 -16.96 1.06 6.29
C LEU A 89 -16.49 -0.37 6.60
N MET A 90 -15.98 -1.11 5.61
CA MET A 90 -15.46 -2.46 5.84
C MET A 90 -14.21 -2.47 6.72
N LEU A 91 -13.33 -1.47 6.59
CA LEU A 91 -12.22 -1.28 7.53
C LEU A 91 -12.74 -1.07 8.97
N LEU A 92 -13.75 -0.22 9.18
CA LEU A 92 -14.35 -0.02 10.50
C LEU A 92 -15.01 -1.29 11.06
N VAL A 93 -15.62 -2.12 10.21
CA VAL A 93 -16.21 -3.41 10.58
C VAL A 93 -15.12 -4.42 10.97
N SER A 94 -14.08 -4.59 10.15
CA SER A 94 -13.00 -5.54 10.43
C SER A 94 -12.21 -5.15 11.68
N PHE A 95 -11.99 -3.84 11.89
CA PHE A 95 -11.30 -3.31 13.06
C PHE A 95 -12.26 -2.86 14.19
N HIS A 96 -13.42 -3.50 14.29
CA HIS A 96 -14.39 -3.22 15.34
C HIS A 96 -13.76 -3.38 16.75
N PRO A 97 -14.08 -2.50 17.73
CA PRO A 97 -13.43 -2.50 19.05
C PRO A 97 -13.48 -3.83 19.80
N GLN A 98 -14.53 -4.64 19.62
CA GLN A 98 -14.62 -5.96 20.25
C GLN A 98 -13.60 -6.96 19.68
N ARG A 99 -13.39 -6.95 18.35
CA ARG A 99 -12.36 -7.79 17.70
C ARG A 99 -10.96 -7.40 18.14
N LEU A 100 -10.71 -6.09 18.26
CA LEU A 100 -9.44 -5.57 18.78
C LEU A 100 -9.21 -5.94 20.25
N LYS A 101 -10.25 -5.89 21.09
CA LYS A 101 -10.16 -6.37 22.48
C LYS A 101 -9.85 -7.86 22.55
N ALA A 102 -10.51 -8.68 21.72
CA ALA A 102 -10.23 -10.11 21.64
C ALA A 102 -8.79 -10.40 21.19
N LEU A 103 -8.30 -9.67 20.19
CA LEU A 103 -6.90 -9.75 19.75
C LEU A 103 -5.92 -9.37 20.86
N ALA A 104 -6.18 -8.25 21.54
CA ALA A 104 -5.35 -7.79 22.65
C ALA A 104 -5.28 -8.83 23.78
N ALA A 105 -6.42 -9.44 24.14
CA ALA A 105 -6.50 -10.48 25.15
C ALA A 105 -5.68 -11.73 24.77
N ALA A 106 -5.80 -12.19 23.51
CA ALA A 106 -5.03 -13.34 23.02
C ALA A 106 -3.52 -13.06 22.99
N SER A 107 -3.12 -11.82 22.69
CA SER A 107 -1.71 -11.41 22.57
C SER A 107 -0.95 -11.29 23.90
N ASN A 108 -1.63 -11.32 25.04
CA ASN A 108 -1.00 -11.25 26.37
C ASN A 108 -0.21 -12.53 26.72
N LEU A 109 -0.38 -13.61 25.97
CA LEU A 109 0.47 -14.81 26.04
C LEU A 109 1.83 -14.51 25.38
N LYS A 110 2.78 -13.98 26.16
CA LYS A 110 4.12 -13.64 25.69
C LYS A 110 4.91 -14.90 25.29
N ILE A 111 4.92 -15.26 24.02
CA ILE A 111 5.77 -16.35 23.52
C ILE A 111 7.25 -16.04 23.71
N SER A 112 7.63 -14.76 23.68
CA SER A 112 8.99 -14.30 23.92
C SER A 112 9.52 -14.63 25.32
N SER A 113 8.67 -14.85 26.33
CA SER A 113 9.13 -15.33 27.65
C SER A 113 9.42 -16.83 27.68
N PHE A 114 9.01 -17.57 26.64
CA PHE A 114 9.25 -19.00 26.52
C PHE A 114 10.42 -19.34 25.58
N MET A 115 10.99 -18.36 24.88
CA MET A 115 12.20 -18.60 24.08
C MET A 115 13.45 -18.47 24.96
N PRO A 116 14.30 -19.50 25.05
CA PRO A 116 15.55 -19.42 25.79
C PRO A 116 16.45 -18.34 25.17
N ALA A 117 17.13 -17.56 26.01
CA ALA A 117 18.12 -16.58 25.58
C ALA A 117 19.32 -17.30 24.93
N GLY A 118 19.25 -17.50 23.61
CA GLY A 118 20.32 -18.07 22.79
C GLY A 118 21.29 -17.01 22.26
N ARG A 119 22.53 -17.41 21.96
CA ARG A 119 23.64 -16.55 21.51
C ARG A 119 23.50 -15.94 20.10
N LEU A 120 22.43 -16.24 19.37
CA LEU A 120 22.15 -15.67 18.04
C LEU A 120 20.77 -15.03 18.05
N ASP A 121 20.73 -13.71 18.24
CA ASP A 121 19.50 -12.94 18.12
C ASP A 121 19.10 -12.85 16.64
N LEU A 122 17.88 -13.28 16.31
CA LEU A 122 17.33 -13.19 14.94
C LEU A 122 17.36 -11.75 14.42
N PHE A 123 17.22 -10.76 15.31
CA PHE A 123 17.28 -9.34 14.97
C PHE A 123 18.68 -8.95 14.50
N ASP A 124 19.72 -9.43 15.17
CA ASP A 124 21.11 -9.15 14.79
C ASP A 124 21.45 -9.80 13.45
N LEU A 125 21.02 -11.05 13.23
CA LEU A 125 21.19 -11.71 11.93
C LEU A 125 20.50 -10.94 10.81
N ALA A 126 19.24 -10.55 11.01
CA ALA A 126 18.48 -9.79 10.02
C ALA A 126 19.15 -8.43 9.72
N PHE A 127 19.64 -7.74 10.75
CA PHE A 127 20.37 -6.49 10.59
C PHE A 127 21.61 -6.67 9.70
N TRP A 128 22.46 -7.66 9.98
CA TRP A 128 23.67 -7.89 9.21
C TRP A 128 23.40 -8.31 7.76
N VAL A 129 22.38 -9.12 7.52
CA VAL A 129 21.99 -9.54 6.17
C VAL A 129 21.51 -8.33 5.34
N VAL A 130 20.67 -7.47 5.91
CA VAL A 130 20.18 -6.28 5.19
C VAL A 130 21.29 -5.25 5.01
N LEU A 131 22.14 -5.03 6.01
CA LEU A 131 23.28 -4.13 5.90
C LEU A 131 24.24 -4.59 4.78
N LEU A 132 24.55 -5.89 4.72
CA LEU A 132 25.39 -6.45 3.66
C LEU A 132 24.75 -6.24 2.28
N PHE A 133 23.45 -6.45 2.16
CA PHE A 133 22.71 -6.21 0.92
C PHE A 133 22.75 -4.73 0.51
N GLU A 134 22.53 -3.78 1.43
CA GLU A 134 22.63 -2.35 1.16
C GLU A 134 24.05 -1.94 0.75
N VAL A 135 25.08 -2.39 1.46
CA VAL A 135 26.48 -2.10 1.08
C VAL A 135 26.78 -2.66 -0.31
N ALA A 136 26.33 -3.88 -0.62
CA ALA A 136 26.50 -4.46 -1.95
C ALA A 136 25.76 -3.69 -3.05
N LEU A 137 24.56 -3.15 -2.77
CA LEU A 137 23.84 -2.26 -3.69
C LEU A 137 24.64 -0.99 -4.01
N TRP A 138 25.24 -0.36 -2.99
CA TRP A 138 26.09 0.81 -3.19
C TRP A 138 27.33 0.49 -4.01
N ILE A 139 27.98 -0.64 -3.75
CA ILE A 139 29.13 -1.11 -4.54
C ILE A 139 28.73 -1.36 -6.00
N GLU A 140 27.59 -2.03 -6.24
CA GLU A 140 27.07 -2.29 -7.58
C GLU A 140 26.82 -0.98 -8.35
N MET A 141 26.20 0.02 -7.72
CA MET A 141 25.99 1.34 -8.34
C MET A 141 27.31 2.07 -8.63
N LEU A 142 28.27 2.07 -7.69
CA LEU A 142 29.54 2.76 -7.86
C LEU A 142 30.43 2.10 -8.92
N THR A 143 30.38 0.78 -9.06
CA THR A 143 31.13 0.04 -10.08
C THR A 143 30.53 0.19 -11.48
N GLY A 144 29.22 0.43 -11.60
CA GLY A 144 28.57 0.76 -12.87
C GLY A 144 29.00 2.10 -13.49
N GLY A 145 29.77 2.92 -12.77
CA GLY A 145 30.42 4.14 -13.28
C GLY A 145 29.50 5.33 -13.55
N THR A 146 28.18 5.14 -13.44
CA THR A 146 27.19 6.17 -13.79
C THR A 146 26.18 6.32 -12.65
N ILE A 147 26.23 7.44 -11.94
CA ILE A 147 25.25 7.77 -10.90
C ILE A 147 24.10 8.55 -11.57
N PRO A 148 22.87 8.01 -11.63
CA PRO A 148 21.75 8.60 -12.38
C PRO A 148 21.45 10.04 -11.97
N LEU A 149 21.49 10.33 -10.67
CA LEU A 149 21.22 11.66 -10.14
C LEU A 149 22.17 12.72 -10.73
N PHE A 150 23.46 12.40 -10.88
CA PHE A 150 24.45 13.33 -11.45
C PHE A 150 24.48 13.30 -12.97
N SER A 151 24.12 12.17 -13.56
CA SER A 151 24.16 11.95 -15.01
C SER A 151 22.87 12.37 -15.71
N LYS A 152 21.86 12.83 -14.96
CA LYS A 152 20.54 13.25 -15.44
C LYS A 152 19.80 12.16 -16.23
N ILE A 153 20.06 10.90 -15.92
CA ILE A 153 19.44 9.75 -16.58
C ILE A 153 18.08 9.46 -15.90
N GLU A 154 17.05 9.14 -16.68
CA GLU A 154 15.78 8.70 -16.09
C GLU A 154 15.91 7.32 -15.44
N ARG A 155 15.18 7.10 -14.35
CA ARG A 155 15.20 5.82 -13.61
C ARG A 155 14.97 4.61 -14.52
N LEU A 156 14.02 4.68 -15.46
CA LEU A 156 13.68 3.55 -16.33
C LEU A 156 14.88 3.17 -17.21
N ASP A 157 15.56 4.17 -17.78
CA ASP A 157 16.77 3.97 -18.58
C ASP A 157 17.88 3.37 -17.73
N TYR A 158 18.08 3.88 -16.50
CA TYR A 158 19.05 3.29 -15.58
C TYR A 158 18.73 1.83 -15.28
N SER A 159 17.52 1.51 -14.83
CA SER A 159 17.15 0.13 -14.48
C SER A 159 17.27 -0.83 -15.66
N GLN A 160 17.10 -0.37 -16.91
CA GLN A 160 17.23 -1.20 -18.10
C GLN A 160 18.66 -1.35 -18.60
N GLN A 161 19.45 -0.26 -18.58
CA GLN A 161 20.75 -0.21 -19.26
C GLN A 161 21.94 -0.39 -18.33
N PHE A 162 21.80 0.00 -17.06
CA PHE A 162 22.91 0.12 -16.10
C PHE A 162 22.64 -0.59 -14.76
N GLY A 163 21.38 -0.85 -14.44
CA GLY A 163 20.98 -1.50 -13.20
C GLY A 163 21.50 -2.93 -13.13
N GLY A 164 22.29 -3.24 -12.10
CA GLY A 164 22.76 -4.59 -11.84
C GLY A 164 21.69 -5.51 -11.23
N PHE A 165 22.11 -6.72 -10.90
CA PHE A 165 21.21 -7.76 -10.39
C PHE A 165 20.59 -7.36 -9.05
N LEU A 166 21.38 -6.77 -8.13
CA LEU A 166 20.89 -6.38 -6.82
C LEU A 166 19.91 -5.22 -6.93
N HIS A 167 20.19 -4.23 -7.76
CA HIS A 167 19.27 -3.14 -8.06
C HIS A 167 17.93 -3.69 -8.60
N GLY A 168 17.97 -4.61 -9.58
CA GLY A 168 16.76 -5.27 -10.09
C GLY A 168 15.97 -5.98 -9.00
N ARG A 169 16.64 -6.73 -8.11
CA ARG A 169 15.99 -7.38 -6.96
C ARG A 169 15.37 -6.39 -5.98
N LEU A 170 16.00 -5.24 -5.75
CA LEU A 170 15.40 -4.18 -4.94
C LEU A 170 14.14 -3.62 -5.62
N MET A 171 14.17 -3.41 -6.94
CA MET A 171 12.99 -2.93 -7.67
C MET A 171 11.80 -3.88 -7.54
N ASP A 172 12.06 -5.18 -7.56
CA ASP A 172 11.04 -6.23 -7.46
C ASP A 172 10.50 -6.40 -6.03
N TRP A 173 11.37 -6.38 -5.01
CA TRP A 173 11.03 -6.77 -3.63
C TRP A 173 11.10 -5.63 -2.61
N GLY A 174 11.43 -4.42 -3.04
CA GLY A 174 11.70 -3.28 -2.15
C GLY A 174 10.56 -2.90 -1.20
N PRO A 175 9.29 -2.86 -1.62
CA PRO A 175 8.17 -2.64 -0.70
C PRO A 175 8.09 -3.70 0.39
N MET A 176 8.45 -4.96 0.07
CA MET A 176 8.48 -6.02 1.07
C MET A 176 9.63 -5.84 2.05
N LEU A 177 10.82 -5.50 1.55
CA LEU A 177 11.96 -5.18 2.41
C LEU A 177 11.62 -4.01 3.35
N ALA A 178 10.97 -2.96 2.85
CA ALA A 178 10.51 -1.83 3.65
C ALA A 178 9.54 -2.26 4.76
N PHE A 179 8.57 -3.13 4.46
CA PHE A 179 7.68 -3.69 5.47
C PHE A 179 8.42 -4.51 6.53
N GLN A 180 9.36 -5.35 6.12
CA GLN A 180 10.17 -6.15 7.06
C GLN A 180 11.03 -5.27 7.97
N LEU A 181 11.65 -4.23 7.42
CA LEU A 181 12.39 -3.22 8.19
C LEU A 181 11.46 -2.52 9.18
N GLY A 182 10.25 -2.13 8.77
CA GLY A 182 9.23 -1.55 9.64
C GLY A 182 8.80 -2.49 10.77
N LEU A 183 8.68 -3.79 10.46
CA LEU A 183 8.31 -4.82 11.43
C LEU A 183 9.39 -4.99 12.49
N LEU A 184 10.66 -5.11 12.08
CA LEU A 184 11.80 -5.25 12.99
C LEU A 184 12.06 -3.97 13.80
N PHE A 185 11.88 -2.80 13.17
CA PHE A 185 11.94 -1.50 13.84
C PHE A 185 10.91 -1.39 14.98
N ALA A 186 9.66 -1.80 14.72
CA ALA A 186 8.54 -1.58 15.62
C ALA A 186 8.31 -2.73 16.62
N SER A 187 8.74 -3.95 16.29
CA SER A 187 8.48 -5.14 17.10
C SER A 187 8.94 -5.07 18.57
N PRO A 188 10.08 -4.45 18.94
CA PRO A 188 10.46 -4.35 20.35
C PRO A 188 9.42 -3.65 21.22
N VAL A 189 8.60 -2.77 20.65
CA VAL A 189 7.50 -2.09 21.35
C VAL A 189 6.43 -3.07 21.82
N LEU A 190 6.19 -4.18 21.10
CA LEU A 190 5.30 -5.25 21.57
C LEU A 190 5.81 -5.87 22.88
N ARG A 191 7.11 -5.83 23.12
CA ARG A 191 7.76 -6.36 24.33
C ARG A 191 7.91 -5.31 25.43
N GLY A 192 7.47 -4.07 25.20
CA GLY A 192 7.61 -2.95 26.14
C GLY A 192 8.96 -2.22 26.04
N ALA A 193 9.76 -2.50 25.01
CA ALA A 193 11.02 -1.80 24.75
C ALA A 193 10.80 -0.59 23.81
N ARG A 194 11.87 0.19 23.59
CA ARG A 194 11.90 1.29 22.61
C ARG A 194 12.08 0.73 21.19
N PHE A 195 11.79 1.54 20.17
CA PHE A 195 12.07 1.22 18.77
C PHE A 195 13.54 0.83 18.55
N ASP A 196 13.78 -0.14 17.65
CA ASP A 196 15.13 -0.48 17.20
C ASP A 196 15.53 0.39 16.00
N PHE A 197 16.15 1.53 16.30
CA PHE A 197 16.55 2.52 15.30
C PHE A 197 17.59 2.01 14.29
N ARG A 198 18.23 0.86 14.52
CA ARG A 198 19.14 0.24 13.54
C ARG A 198 18.42 -0.03 12.22
N PHE A 199 17.19 -0.55 12.28
CA PHE A 199 16.37 -0.81 11.09
C PHE A 199 15.81 0.47 10.46
N GLY A 200 15.58 1.50 11.27
CA GLY A 200 15.23 2.84 10.77
C GLY A 200 16.39 3.48 10.00
N ALA A 201 17.63 3.28 10.44
CA ALA A 201 18.82 3.74 9.76
C ALA A 201 19.04 3.03 8.41
N LEU A 202 18.87 1.70 8.37
CA LEU A 202 18.88 0.92 7.12
C LEU A 202 17.82 1.43 6.14
N PHE A 203 16.57 1.59 6.60
CA PHE A 203 15.52 2.17 5.76
C PHE A 203 15.89 3.58 5.23
N GLY A 204 16.48 4.43 6.07
CA GLY A 204 17.02 5.73 5.65
C GLY A 204 18.12 5.61 4.59
N GLY A 205 19.07 4.69 4.77
CA GLY A 205 20.11 4.37 3.80
C GLY A 205 19.54 3.91 2.45
N LEU A 206 18.49 3.08 2.48
CA LEU A 206 17.75 2.66 1.30
C LEU A 206 17.06 3.83 0.59
N MET A 207 16.45 4.76 1.33
CA MET A 207 15.85 5.96 0.73
C MET A 207 16.91 6.84 0.07
N VAL A 208 18.07 7.02 0.71
CA VAL A 208 19.19 7.74 0.11
C VAL A 208 19.67 7.03 -1.16
N TYR A 209 19.83 5.71 -1.15
CA TYR A 209 20.17 4.95 -2.36
C TYR A 209 19.19 5.19 -3.51
N LEU A 210 17.87 5.10 -3.24
CA LEU A 210 16.84 5.36 -4.25
C LEU A 210 16.94 6.78 -4.84
N LEU A 211 17.27 7.78 -4.02
CA LEU A 211 17.51 9.15 -4.48
C LEU A 211 18.67 9.22 -5.49
N PHE A 212 19.80 8.58 -5.18
CA PHE A 212 20.99 8.56 -6.05
C PHE A 212 20.73 7.86 -7.38
N VAL A 213 19.86 6.84 -7.37
CA VAL A 213 19.42 6.12 -8.57
C VAL A 213 18.31 6.87 -9.34
N GLY A 214 17.93 8.07 -8.91
CA GLY A 214 16.99 8.93 -9.64
C GLY A 214 15.53 8.56 -9.45
N HIS A 215 15.19 7.82 -8.38
CA HIS A 215 13.80 7.62 -8.01
C HIS A 215 13.12 8.92 -7.59
N ARG A 216 11.80 8.96 -7.79
CA ARG A 216 10.94 10.13 -7.54
C ARG A 216 9.92 9.80 -6.44
N PHE A 217 9.00 10.75 -6.22
CA PHE A 217 7.91 10.70 -5.24
C PHE A 217 7.26 9.31 -5.09
N SER A 218 6.86 8.64 -6.19
CA SER A 218 6.11 7.39 -6.11
C SER A 218 6.85 6.25 -5.40
N SER A 219 8.17 6.15 -5.56
CA SER A 219 8.96 5.11 -4.87
C SER A 219 9.14 5.43 -3.39
N PHE A 220 9.48 6.68 -3.05
CA PHE A 220 9.56 7.09 -1.65
C PHE A 220 8.23 6.88 -0.93
N PHE A 221 7.14 7.31 -1.55
CA PHE A 221 5.80 7.15 -1.02
C PHE A 221 5.45 5.67 -0.79
N LEU A 222 5.72 4.80 -1.78
CA LEU A 222 5.43 3.37 -1.67
C LEU A 222 6.25 2.71 -0.55
N TYR A 223 7.57 2.91 -0.52
CA TYR A 223 8.44 2.29 0.48
C TYR A 223 8.13 2.80 1.88
N PHE A 224 7.91 4.10 2.03
CA PHE A 224 7.51 4.68 3.31
C PHE A 224 6.18 4.13 3.80
N SER A 225 5.18 4.00 2.91
CA SER A 225 3.88 3.43 3.27
C SER A 225 4.02 2.01 3.82
N PHE A 226 4.81 1.15 3.15
CA PHE A 226 5.03 -0.22 3.62
C PHE A 226 5.83 -0.28 4.92
N PHE A 227 6.79 0.64 5.12
CA PHE A 227 7.57 0.73 6.36
C PHE A 227 6.71 1.10 7.58
N ILE A 228 5.71 1.97 7.43
CA ILE A 228 4.87 2.40 8.56
C ILE A 228 3.70 1.45 8.89
N MET A 229 3.32 0.56 7.97
CA MET A 229 2.21 -0.38 8.15
C MET A 229 2.33 -1.23 9.45
N PRO A 230 3.48 -1.84 9.77
CA PRO A 230 3.65 -2.60 11.02
C PRO A 230 3.43 -1.76 12.28
N LEU A 231 3.79 -0.47 12.27
CA LEU A 231 3.51 0.43 13.39
C LEU A 231 1.99 0.56 13.59
N GLY A 232 1.24 0.69 12.50
CA GLY A 232 -0.22 0.71 12.52
C GLY A 232 -0.82 -0.54 13.17
N SER A 233 -0.35 -1.71 12.77
CA SER A 233 -0.76 -3.00 13.35
C SER A 233 -0.51 -3.07 14.87
N ILE A 234 0.67 -2.64 15.32
CA ILE A 234 1.04 -2.64 16.74
C ILE A 234 0.15 -1.70 17.54
N VAL A 235 -0.10 -0.48 17.02
CA VAL A 235 -1.01 0.48 17.65
C VAL A 235 -2.40 -0.12 17.79
N LEU A 236 -2.94 -0.71 16.73
CA LEU A 236 -4.28 -1.30 16.76
C LEU A 236 -4.37 -2.44 17.77
N GLY A 237 -3.41 -3.37 17.73
CA GLY A 237 -3.40 -4.54 18.60
C GLY A 237 -3.17 -4.23 20.08
N ARG A 238 -2.42 -3.17 20.40
CA ARG A 238 -2.11 -2.81 21.80
C ARG A 238 -2.99 -1.69 22.36
N SER A 239 -3.66 -0.90 21.53
CA SER A 239 -4.51 0.22 21.98
C SER A 239 -5.65 -0.15 22.93
N LYS A 240 -6.00 -1.44 23.03
CA LYS A 240 -7.05 -1.94 23.92
C LYS A 240 -6.52 -2.83 25.05
N ALA A 241 -5.21 -3.01 25.16
CA ALA A 241 -4.59 -3.71 26.27
C ALA A 241 -4.50 -2.79 27.49
N ALA A 242 -4.91 -3.28 28.67
CA ALA A 242 -4.96 -2.49 29.91
C ALA A 242 -3.58 -1.93 30.35
N ALA A 243 -2.49 -2.56 29.92
CA ALA A 243 -1.12 -2.19 30.26
C ALA A 243 -0.43 -1.31 29.20
N PHE A 244 -1.13 -0.84 28.17
CA PHE A 244 -0.52 -0.04 27.11
C PHE A 244 -0.41 1.44 27.52
N ASP A 245 0.82 1.92 27.71
CA ASP A 245 1.09 3.33 27.95
C ASP A 245 0.98 4.13 26.65
N HIS A 246 -0.24 4.61 26.37
CA HIS A 246 -0.53 5.49 25.24
C HIS A 246 0.37 6.73 25.23
N LEU A 247 0.69 7.31 26.40
CA LEU A 247 1.47 8.54 26.49
C LEU A 247 2.94 8.30 26.14
N ALA A 248 3.53 7.19 26.59
CA ALA A 248 4.87 6.79 26.16
C ALA A 248 4.91 6.49 24.66
N PHE A 249 3.90 5.79 24.13
CA PHE A 249 3.82 5.49 22.70
C PHE A 249 3.74 6.76 21.85
N TYR A 250 2.83 7.70 22.16
CA TYR A 250 2.71 8.94 21.40
C TYR A 250 3.96 9.83 21.54
N ARG A 251 4.66 9.80 22.69
CA ARG A 251 5.97 10.46 22.83
C ARG A 251 7.02 9.84 21.91
N MET A 252 7.06 8.52 21.80
CA MET A 252 7.97 7.82 20.88
C MET A 252 7.60 8.08 19.41
N LEU A 253 6.32 8.09 19.07
CA LEU A 253 5.83 8.42 17.74
C LEU A 253 6.17 9.87 17.38
N ARG A 254 6.03 10.79 18.34
CA ARG A 254 6.48 12.18 18.17
C ARG A 254 7.96 12.21 17.82
N ALA A 255 8.83 11.41 18.45
CA ALA A 255 10.25 11.37 18.08
C ALA A 255 10.52 11.00 16.59
N LEU A 256 9.55 10.41 15.88
CA LEU A 256 9.63 10.13 14.44
C LEU A 256 9.29 11.33 13.55
N TRP A 257 8.90 12.48 14.10
CA TRP A 257 8.59 13.69 13.31
C TRP A 257 9.81 14.18 12.52
N LEU A 258 11.01 14.10 13.10
CA LEU A 258 12.27 14.53 12.48
C LEU A 258 12.62 13.69 11.24
N PRO A 259 12.68 12.35 11.33
CA PRO A 259 12.84 11.49 10.15
C PRO A 259 11.78 11.72 9.07
N VAL A 260 10.51 11.89 9.45
CA VAL A 260 9.42 12.17 8.51
C VAL A 260 9.60 13.52 7.82
N ALA A 261 9.98 14.57 8.56
CA ALA A 261 10.30 15.87 8.00
C ALA A 261 11.51 15.79 7.05
N GLY A 262 12.56 15.06 7.43
CA GLY A 262 13.73 14.81 6.59
C GLY A 262 13.37 14.09 5.28
N LEU A 263 12.52 13.08 5.32
CA LEU A 263 11.99 12.41 4.13
C LEU A 263 11.17 13.38 3.27
N GLY A 264 10.34 14.22 3.88
CA GLY A 264 9.58 15.25 3.19
C GLY A 264 10.48 16.23 2.42
N VAL A 265 11.54 16.72 3.07
CA VAL A 265 12.55 17.60 2.44
C VAL A 265 13.25 16.87 1.29
N LEU A 266 13.63 15.60 1.48
CA LEU A 266 14.29 14.79 0.46
C LEU A 266 13.39 14.60 -0.78
N VAL A 267 12.12 14.26 -0.57
CA VAL A 267 11.13 14.09 -1.63
C VAL A 267 10.89 15.40 -2.38
N LEU A 268 10.76 16.51 -1.65
CA LEU A 268 10.54 17.82 -2.24
C LEU A 268 11.76 18.27 -3.06
N GLY A 269 12.96 18.07 -2.53
CA GLY A 269 14.22 18.31 -3.25
C GLY A 269 14.36 17.46 -4.52
N ALA A 270 14.02 16.17 -4.45
CA ALA A 270 14.03 15.27 -5.60
C ALA A 270 13.03 15.70 -6.69
N LEU A 271 11.83 16.11 -6.28
CA LEU A 271 10.80 16.61 -7.19
C LEU A 271 11.25 17.92 -7.86
N THR A 272 11.74 18.89 -7.08
CA THR A 272 12.23 20.18 -7.60
C THR A 272 13.35 19.93 -8.60
N TYR A 273 14.37 19.14 -8.24
CA TYR A 273 15.49 18.80 -9.13
C TYR A 273 15.00 18.13 -10.43
N SER A 274 14.05 17.21 -10.34
CA SER A 274 13.52 16.53 -11.54
C SER A 274 12.84 17.49 -12.51
N TYR A 275 12.11 18.50 -12.03
CA TYR A 275 11.41 19.44 -12.91
C TYR A 275 12.33 20.55 -13.45
N THR A 276 13.25 21.05 -12.62
CA THR A 276 14.11 22.19 -13.00
C THR A 276 15.35 21.75 -13.76
N VAL A 277 15.98 20.63 -13.39
CA VAL A 277 17.28 20.21 -13.94
C VAL A 277 17.14 19.11 -14.99
N VAL A 278 16.30 18.10 -14.75
CA VAL A 278 16.18 16.94 -15.65
C VAL A 278 15.24 17.26 -16.82
N ARG A 279 14.11 17.91 -16.55
CA ARG A 279 13.08 18.17 -17.57
C ARG A 279 13.21 19.52 -18.28
N GLY A 280 14.05 20.43 -17.77
CA GLY A 280 14.27 21.75 -18.36
C GLY A 280 12.99 22.52 -18.66
N ALA A 281 11.95 22.36 -17.83
CA ALA A 281 10.62 22.90 -18.16
C ALA A 281 10.61 24.44 -18.06
N GLU A 282 10.16 25.10 -19.13
CA GLU A 282 9.86 26.53 -19.11
C GLU A 282 8.74 26.83 -18.09
N SER A 283 8.84 27.95 -17.37
CA SER A 283 7.99 28.19 -16.18
C SER A 283 6.49 28.28 -16.50
N GLU A 284 6.12 28.72 -17.71
CA GLU A 284 4.71 28.81 -18.14
C GLU A 284 4.08 27.43 -18.43
N LEU A 285 4.87 26.47 -18.93
CA LEU A 285 4.42 25.09 -19.17
C LEU A 285 4.41 24.23 -17.89
N LEU A 286 5.16 24.64 -16.86
CA LEU A 286 5.28 23.90 -15.62
C LEU A 286 3.94 23.85 -14.85
N GLN A 287 3.23 24.97 -14.76
CA GLN A 287 1.95 25.03 -14.06
C GLN A 287 0.92 24.11 -14.70
N THR A 288 0.77 24.16 -16.02
CA THR A 288 -0.15 23.31 -16.77
C THR A 288 0.18 21.82 -16.60
N LYS A 289 1.47 21.44 -16.73
CA LYS A 289 1.90 20.05 -16.54
C LYS A 289 1.71 19.55 -15.11
N LEU A 290 1.92 20.41 -14.11
CA LEU A 290 1.65 20.07 -12.70
C LEU A 290 0.16 19.91 -12.44
N THR A 291 -0.69 20.80 -12.97
CA THR A 291 -2.15 20.68 -12.87
C THR A 291 -2.63 19.37 -13.51
N GLN A 292 -2.16 19.05 -14.71
CA GLN A 292 -2.47 17.78 -15.37
C GLN A 292 -2.08 16.60 -14.48
N ARG A 293 -0.83 16.56 -14.01
CA ARG A 293 -0.31 15.44 -13.21
C ARG A 293 -0.96 15.26 -11.84
N LEU A 294 -1.27 16.38 -11.17
CA LEU A 294 -1.80 16.37 -9.80
C LEU A 294 -3.33 16.31 -9.75
N LEU A 295 -4.03 16.95 -10.68
CA LEU A 295 -5.47 17.14 -10.60
C LEU A 295 -6.27 16.44 -11.70
N VAL A 296 -5.63 16.00 -12.80
CA VAL A 296 -6.33 15.36 -13.93
C VAL A 296 -5.99 13.88 -14.07
N GLN A 297 -4.71 13.53 -14.14
CA GLN A 297 -4.25 12.17 -14.45
C GLN A 297 -4.73 11.09 -13.47
N GLN A 298 -4.93 11.43 -12.19
CA GLN A 298 -5.38 10.46 -11.19
C GLN A 298 -6.86 10.09 -11.34
N GLY A 299 -7.67 10.96 -11.94
CA GLY A 299 -9.12 10.83 -12.08
C GLY A 299 -9.58 10.53 -13.51
N GLU A 300 -8.77 10.79 -14.54
CA GLU A 300 -9.21 10.71 -15.94
C GLU A 300 -9.70 9.33 -16.38
N MET A 301 -9.03 8.25 -15.94
CA MET A 301 -9.44 6.88 -16.29
C MET A 301 -10.79 6.54 -15.63
N TRP A 302 -11.00 6.99 -14.39
CA TRP A 302 -12.29 6.82 -13.73
C TRP A 302 -13.38 7.62 -14.42
N TRP A 303 -13.10 8.86 -14.82
CA TRP A 303 -14.08 9.69 -15.50
C TRP A 303 -14.53 9.07 -16.83
N MET A 304 -13.58 8.50 -17.59
CA MET A 304 -13.89 7.74 -18.81
C MET A 304 -14.76 6.50 -18.53
N THR A 305 -14.41 5.68 -17.53
CA THR A 305 -15.25 4.54 -17.13
C THR A 305 -16.63 4.99 -16.66
N TYR A 306 -16.72 6.09 -15.93
CA TYR A 306 -17.98 6.69 -15.51
C TYR A 306 -18.86 7.04 -16.72
N GLU A 307 -18.32 7.78 -17.67
CA GLU A 307 -19.03 8.17 -18.89
C GLU A 307 -19.54 6.94 -19.66
N ARG A 308 -18.66 5.97 -19.92
CA ARG A 308 -19.04 4.76 -20.65
C ARG A 308 -20.06 3.91 -19.91
N VAL A 309 -19.77 3.53 -18.66
CA VAL A 309 -20.59 2.54 -17.94
C VAL A 309 -21.87 3.15 -17.36
N PHE A 310 -21.82 4.37 -16.83
CA PHE A 310 -22.95 4.97 -16.12
C PHE A 310 -23.79 5.90 -17.00
N LEU A 311 -23.18 6.67 -17.90
CA LEU A 311 -23.94 7.58 -18.77
C LEU A 311 -24.43 6.88 -20.04
N HIS A 312 -23.55 6.12 -20.71
CA HIS A 312 -23.90 5.48 -21.98
C HIS A 312 -24.38 4.03 -21.83
N GLY A 313 -24.07 3.37 -20.71
CA GLY A 313 -24.37 1.95 -20.54
C GLY A 313 -23.49 1.04 -21.41
N ASP A 314 -22.37 1.57 -21.91
CA ASP A 314 -21.44 0.91 -22.83
C ASP A 314 -20.44 0.04 -22.07
N TRP A 315 -20.91 -1.06 -21.49
CA TRP A 315 -20.07 -2.06 -20.81
C TRP A 315 -20.32 -3.46 -21.36
N ASN A 316 -19.27 -4.28 -21.41
CA ASN A 316 -19.36 -5.65 -21.89
C ASN A 316 -18.50 -6.57 -21.01
N ALA A 317 -19.15 -7.20 -20.04
CA ALA A 317 -18.51 -8.08 -19.08
C ALA A 317 -17.72 -9.23 -19.74
N ARG A 318 -18.23 -9.80 -20.85
CA ARG A 318 -17.55 -10.88 -21.55
C ARG A 318 -16.26 -10.38 -22.20
N LEU A 319 -16.31 -9.23 -22.88
CA LEU A 319 -15.12 -8.63 -23.48
C LEU A 319 -14.09 -8.27 -22.41
N ALA A 320 -14.53 -7.62 -21.33
CA ALA A 320 -13.67 -7.28 -20.19
C ALA A 320 -13.01 -8.53 -19.60
N PHE A 321 -13.77 -9.60 -19.37
CA PHE A 321 -13.22 -10.87 -18.86
C PHE A 321 -12.16 -11.47 -19.78
N VAL A 322 -12.43 -11.52 -21.09
CA VAL A 322 -11.47 -12.04 -22.08
C VAL A 322 -10.17 -11.24 -22.04
N LYS A 323 -10.26 -9.91 -22.13
CA LYS A 323 -9.10 -9.01 -22.16
C LYS A 323 -8.31 -8.96 -20.85
N LEU A 324 -8.95 -9.27 -19.72
CA LEU A 324 -8.27 -9.31 -18.42
C LEU A 324 -7.52 -10.61 -18.17
N PHE A 325 -8.09 -11.75 -18.58
CA PHE A 325 -7.66 -13.06 -18.10
C PHE A 325 -7.32 -14.09 -19.18
N LEU A 326 -7.93 -14.00 -20.36
CA LEU A 326 -7.76 -15.02 -21.41
C LEU A 326 -6.80 -14.56 -22.50
N ASP A 327 -6.96 -13.32 -22.96
CA ASP A 327 -6.20 -12.74 -24.06
C ASP A 327 -5.86 -11.26 -23.79
N PRO A 328 -5.07 -10.98 -22.72
CA PRO A 328 -4.54 -9.64 -22.50
C PRO A 328 -3.46 -9.32 -23.54
N PHE A 329 -3.34 -8.04 -23.93
CA PHE A 329 -2.30 -7.58 -24.86
C PHE A 329 -0.89 -8.03 -24.42
N ASN A 330 -0.59 -7.92 -23.13
CA ASN A 330 0.60 -8.50 -22.53
C ASN A 330 0.27 -9.11 -21.14
N PRO A 331 0.31 -10.44 -20.97
CA PRO A 331 -0.04 -11.11 -19.72
C PRO A 331 0.93 -10.84 -18.56
N ASN A 332 2.15 -10.36 -18.86
CA ASN A 332 3.18 -10.05 -17.86
C ASN A 332 3.03 -8.62 -17.28
N ARG A 333 2.07 -7.83 -17.75
CA ARG A 333 1.81 -6.46 -17.31
C ARG A 333 0.41 -6.33 -16.70
N ASN A 334 0.07 -5.16 -16.18
CA ASN A 334 -1.27 -4.89 -15.66
C ASN A 334 -2.32 -4.98 -16.79
N SER A 335 -3.08 -6.08 -16.87
CA SER A 335 -4.09 -6.27 -17.92
C SER A 335 -5.29 -5.34 -17.75
N THR A 336 -5.56 -4.89 -16.53
CA THR A 336 -6.60 -3.90 -16.26
C THR A 336 -6.34 -2.59 -16.98
N MET A 337 -5.11 -2.07 -16.86
CA MET A 337 -4.79 -0.81 -17.52
C MET A 337 -4.79 -0.96 -19.05
N GLN A 338 -4.35 -2.11 -19.57
CA GLN A 338 -4.41 -2.41 -21.00
C GLN A 338 -5.86 -2.38 -21.51
N LEU A 339 -6.78 -3.05 -20.82
CA LEU A 339 -8.21 -3.02 -21.14
C LEU A 339 -8.75 -1.59 -21.12
N LEU A 340 -8.51 -0.84 -20.04
CA LEU A 340 -9.07 0.51 -19.90
C LEU A 340 -8.50 1.47 -20.95
N MET A 341 -7.24 1.31 -21.35
CA MET A 341 -6.64 2.08 -22.44
C MET A 341 -7.25 1.71 -23.80
N GLU A 342 -7.44 0.42 -24.10
CA GLU A 342 -8.09 -0.04 -25.34
C GLU A 342 -9.55 0.46 -25.46
N LEU A 343 -10.25 0.59 -24.34
CA LEU A 343 -11.61 1.11 -24.30
C LEU A 343 -11.69 2.65 -24.34
N GLY A 344 -10.58 3.31 -24.04
CA GLY A 344 -10.50 4.74 -23.83
C GLY A 344 -9.86 5.54 -24.95
N LEU A 345 -9.06 4.88 -25.75
CA LEU A 345 -8.26 5.46 -26.83
C LEU A 345 -8.55 4.69 -28.13
N PRO A 346 -8.28 5.29 -29.30
CA PRO A 346 -8.15 4.52 -30.53
C PRO A 346 -7.18 3.36 -30.35
N ILE A 347 -7.54 2.17 -30.84
CA ILE A 347 -6.83 0.92 -30.52
C ILE A 347 -5.37 0.96 -30.95
N GLU A 348 -5.06 1.57 -32.10
CA GLU A 348 -3.71 1.71 -32.62
C GLU A 348 -2.84 2.56 -31.67
N ARG A 349 -3.43 3.61 -31.09
CA ARG A 349 -2.75 4.47 -30.12
C ARG A 349 -2.59 3.78 -28.77
N ALA A 350 -3.60 3.07 -28.30
CA ALA A 350 -3.51 2.28 -27.08
C ALA A 350 -2.35 1.28 -27.18
N HIS A 351 -2.25 0.55 -28.29
CA HIS A 351 -1.16 -0.41 -28.53
C HIS A 351 0.19 0.27 -28.64
N ALA A 352 0.30 1.39 -29.38
CA ALA A 352 1.55 2.15 -29.47
C ALA A 352 2.05 2.62 -28.08
N LEU A 353 1.15 3.14 -27.23
CA LEU A 353 1.50 3.55 -25.87
C LEU A 353 1.88 2.37 -24.97
N LEU A 354 1.19 1.24 -25.10
CA LEU A 354 1.49 0.02 -24.37
C LEU A 354 2.85 -0.56 -24.76
N ASP A 355 3.20 -0.55 -26.05
CA ASP A 355 4.51 -0.98 -26.55
C ASP A 355 5.63 -0.09 -26.01
N LEU A 356 5.40 1.23 -25.95
CA LEU A 356 6.30 2.18 -25.31
C LEU A 356 6.38 2.05 -23.78
N GLY A 357 5.54 1.21 -23.16
CA GLY A 357 5.51 1.01 -21.71
C GLY A 357 4.89 2.16 -20.94
N VAL A 358 4.12 3.02 -21.60
CA VAL A 358 3.36 4.09 -20.96
C VAL A 358 2.20 3.47 -20.16
N ALA A 359 2.06 3.88 -18.91
CA ALA A 359 0.99 3.43 -18.04
C ALA A 359 0.23 4.64 -17.47
N TYR A 360 -1.09 4.57 -17.52
CA TYR A 360 -1.99 5.54 -16.91
C TYR A 360 -2.13 5.24 -15.41
N THR A 361 -2.68 6.19 -14.67
CA THR A 361 -3.01 6.03 -13.25
C THR A 361 -4.49 5.71 -13.06
N GLY A 362 -4.80 4.76 -12.19
CA GLY A 362 -6.16 4.27 -11.96
C GLY A 362 -6.29 2.76 -12.16
N GLY A 363 -7.53 2.26 -12.11
CA GLY A 363 -7.87 0.86 -12.42
C GLY A 363 -8.82 0.20 -11.41
N TRP A 364 -8.81 0.65 -10.15
CA TRP A 364 -9.86 0.35 -9.18
C TRP A 364 -10.57 1.65 -8.75
N PRO A 365 -11.92 1.71 -8.78
CA PRO A 365 -12.85 0.60 -9.01
C PRO A 365 -13.24 0.37 -10.48
N GLU A 366 -12.61 1.06 -11.44
CA GLU A 366 -12.95 1.04 -12.88
C GLU A 366 -13.23 -0.36 -13.43
N VAL A 367 -12.26 -1.28 -13.24
CA VAL A 367 -12.34 -2.64 -13.78
C VAL A 367 -13.53 -3.44 -13.26
N LEU A 368 -13.98 -3.14 -12.04
CA LEU A 368 -15.12 -3.81 -11.43
C LEU A 368 -16.43 -3.35 -12.07
N PHE A 369 -16.50 -2.11 -12.54
CA PHE A 369 -17.64 -1.60 -13.28
C PHE A 369 -17.64 -2.04 -14.74
N GLU A 370 -16.48 -2.22 -15.37
CA GLU A 370 -16.42 -2.85 -16.70
C GLU A 370 -16.85 -4.33 -16.66
N LEU A 371 -16.54 -5.05 -15.58
CA LEU A 371 -16.93 -6.45 -15.38
C LEU A 371 -18.38 -6.62 -14.90
N GLY A 372 -18.85 -5.76 -14.00
CA GLY A 372 -20.14 -5.90 -13.33
C GLY A 372 -21.23 -4.95 -13.82
N GLY A 373 -20.90 -4.01 -14.69
CA GLY A 373 -21.79 -2.91 -15.05
C GLY A 373 -22.08 -1.95 -13.89
N PRO A 374 -22.98 -0.98 -14.08
CA PRO A 374 -23.21 0.12 -13.12
C PRO A 374 -23.80 -0.34 -11.78
N VAL A 375 -24.43 -1.53 -11.73
CA VAL A 375 -25.05 -2.07 -10.51
C VAL A 375 -24.20 -3.17 -9.90
N ASN A 376 -23.90 -4.26 -10.63
CA ASN A 376 -23.15 -5.38 -10.04
C ASN A 376 -21.68 -5.03 -9.78
N GLY A 377 -21.16 -3.95 -10.39
CA GLY A 377 -19.85 -3.39 -10.05
C GLY A 377 -19.74 -3.03 -8.56
N PHE A 378 -20.82 -2.53 -7.93
CA PHE A 378 -20.82 -2.25 -6.49
C PHE A 378 -20.72 -3.52 -5.63
N ILE A 379 -21.30 -4.64 -6.08
CA ILE A 379 -21.16 -5.93 -5.39
C ILE A 379 -19.69 -6.36 -5.41
N LEU A 380 -19.02 -6.25 -6.55
CA LEU A 380 -17.60 -6.53 -6.68
C LEU A 380 -16.75 -5.60 -5.81
N VAL A 381 -17.11 -4.31 -5.72
CA VAL A 381 -16.46 -3.36 -4.82
C VAL A 381 -16.60 -3.80 -3.36
N VAL A 382 -17.79 -4.23 -2.92
CA VAL A 382 -17.98 -4.74 -1.55
C VAL A 382 -17.13 -5.99 -1.29
N LEU A 383 -17.08 -6.94 -2.23
CA LEU A 383 -16.23 -8.12 -2.10
C LEU A 383 -14.74 -7.75 -2.01
N SER A 384 -14.30 -6.79 -2.82
CA SER A 384 -12.93 -6.26 -2.77
C SER A 384 -12.61 -5.58 -1.43
N ALA A 385 -13.57 -4.83 -0.89
CA ALA A 385 -13.47 -4.15 0.39
C ALA A 385 -13.34 -5.14 1.57
N VAL A 386 -14.17 -6.19 1.57
CA VAL A 386 -14.12 -7.27 2.58
C VAL A 386 -12.79 -8.01 2.51
N MET A 387 -12.35 -8.39 1.30
CA MET A 387 -11.07 -9.06 1.10
C MET A 387 -9.92 -8.20 1.65
N PHE A 388 -9.90 -6.91 1.32
CA PHE A 388 -8.87 -5.98 1.77
C PHE A 388 -8.87 -5.83 3.30
N SER A 389 -10.02 -5.54 3.89
CA SER A 389 -10.12 -5.23 5.32
C SER A 389 -9.83 -6.46 6.19
N GLU A 390 -10.31 -7.65 5.81
CA GLU A 390 -10.01 -8.90 6.52
C GLU A 390 -8.55 -9.33 6.34
N PHE A 391 -7.96 -9.11 5.17
CA PHE A 391 -6.54 -9.36 4.95
C PHE A 391 -5.66 -8.46 5.84
N LEU A 392 -5.96 -7.16 5.91
CA LEU A 392 -5.25 -6.24 6.81
C LEU A 392 -5.45 -6.60 8.29
N PHE A 393 -6.62 -7.11 8.67
CA PHE A 393 -6.86 -7.61 10.01
C PHE A 393 -6.03 -8.87 10.31
N LEU A 394 -5.95 -9.83 9.37
CA LEU A 394 -5.10 -11.02 9.47
C LEU A 394 -3.63 -10.63 9.63
N LEU A 395 -3.14 -9.70 8.81
CA LEU A 395 -1.78 -9.19 8.91
C LEU A 395 -1.52 -8.57 10.29
N THR A 396 -2.45 -7.74 10.76
CA THR A 396 -2.37 -7.11 12.09
C THR A 396 -2.30 -8.15 13.19
N ARG A 397 -3.13 -9.20 13.11
CA ARG A 397 -3.07 -10.33 14.04
C ARG A 397 -1.70 -11.01 14.03
N CYS A 398 -1.16 -11.31 12.85
CA CYS A 398 0.14 -11.95 12.72
C CYS A 398 1.26 -11.09 13.32
N VAL A 399 1.26 -9.78 13.06
CA VAL A 399 2.25 -8.84 13.63
C VAL A 399 2.16 -8.80 15.15
N VAL A 400 0.94 -8.67 15.70
CA VAL A 400 0.70 -8.54 17.14
C VAL A 400 1.02 -9.84 17.88
N GLU A 401 0.77 -10.99 17.26
CA GLU A 401 1.17 -12.31 17.77
C GLU A 401 2.67 -12.60 17.53
N GLU A 402 3.46 -11.66 17.00
CA GLU A 402 4.88 -11.85 16.67
C GLU A 402 5.14 -13.02 15.67
N ARG A 403 4.21 -13.27 14.73
CA ARG A 403 4.33 -14.32 13.69
C ARG A 403 5.26 -13.93 12.55
N TYR A 404 6.54 -13.72 12.84
CA TYR A 404 7.50 -13.13 11.89
C TYR A 404 7.64 -13.94 10.59
N ALA A 405 7.68 -15.27 10.67
CA ALA A 405 7.77 -16.11 9.48
C ALA A 405 6.51 -15.98 8.61
N THR A 406 5.32 -16.08 9.22
CA THR A 406 4.06 -15.85 8.51
C THR A 406 4.02 -14.44 7.90
N CYS A 407 4.40 -13.40 8.65
CA CYS A 407 4.44 -12.01 8.17
C CYS A 407 5.36 -11.86 6.96
N PHE A 408 6.52 -12.49 6.96
CA PHE A 408 7.44 -12.49 5.81
C PHE A 408 6.75 -13.00 4.53
N PHE A 409 6.10 -14.15 4.60
CA PHE A 409 5.42 -14.73 3.43
C PHE A 409 4.09 -14.02 3.09
N LEU A 410 3.44 -13.36 4.04
CA LEU A 410 2.24 -12.54 3.79
C LEU A 410 2.55 -11.25 3.03
N THR A 411 3.78 -10.72 3.15
CA THR A 411 4.14 -9.42 2.55
C THR A 411 3.97 -9.38 1.02
N PRO A 412 4.31 -10.43 0.25
CA PRO A 412 3.94 -10.52 -1.16
C PRO A 412 2.44 -10.43 -1.46
N ILE A 413 1.61 -11.02 -0.61
CA ILE A 413 0.16 -10.98 -0.77
C ILE A 413 -0.36 -9.59 -0.42
N LEU A 414 0.19 -8.96 0.63
CA LEU A 414 -0.07 -7.57 0.98
C LEU A 414 0.21 -6.64 -0.21
N TYR A 415 1.37 -6.79 -0.84
CA TYR A 415 1.72 -6.00 -2.02
C TYR A 415 0.70 -6.16 -3.15
N ALA A 416 0.30 -7.40 -3.47
CA ALA A 416 -0.71 -7.65 -4.51
C ALA A 416 -2.08 -7.03 -4.16
N VAL A 417 -2.50 -7.15 -2.89
CA VAL A 417 -3.77 -6.59 -2.40
C VAL A 417 -3.78 -5.05 -2.43
N GLU A 418 -2.70 -4.41 -1.98
CA GLU A 418 -2.55 -2.93 -2.02
C GLU A 418 -2.48 -2.41 -3.47
N VAL A 419 -1.69 -3.07 -4.32
CA VAL A 419 -1.56 -2.69 -5.74
C VAL A 419 -2.86 -2.91 -6.50
N TYR A 420 -3.66 -3.91 -6.12
CA TYR A 420 -4.98 -4.09 -6.69
C TYR A 420 -5.92 -2.92 -6.36
N LEU A 421 -5.97 -2.44 -5.12
CA LEU A 421 -6.79 -1.27 -4.78
C LEU A 421 -6.25 0.04 -5.35
N ALA A 422 -4.95 0.13 -5.62
CA ALA A 422 -4.41 1.27 -6.34
C ALA A 422 -4.68 1.18 -7.85
N SER A 423 -4.16 0.15 -8.50
CA SER A 423 -4.05 0.07 -9.97
C SER A 423 -5.05 -0.87 -10.64
N GLY A 424 -5.96 -1.48 -9.87
CA GLY A 424 -6.92 -2.46 -10.37
C GLY A 424 -6.31 -3.74 -10.92
N MET A 425 -5.03 -4.04 -10.66
CA MET A 425 -4.29 -5.17 -11.25
C MET A 425 -4.86 -6.55 -10.84
N MET A 426 -5.96 -6.98 -11.45
CA MET A 426 -6.67 -8.21 -11.10
C MET A 426 -5.91 -9.46 -11.51
N ASN A 427 -5.11 -9.38 -12.58
CA ASN A 427 -4.34 -10.51 -13.06
C ASN A 427 -3.28 -10.98 -12.06
N SER A 428 -2.88 -10.17 -11.07
CA SER A 428 -1.95 -10.59 -10.02
C SER A 428 -2.49 -11.77 -9.20
N PHE A 429 -3.82 -11.92 -9.06
CA PHE A 429 -4.43 -12.98 -8.25
C PHE A 429 -4.51 -14.32 -8.96
N ILE A 430 -4.48 -14.35 -10.30
CA ILE A 430 -4.59 -15.59 -11.08
C ILE A 430 -3.24 -16.16 -11.49
N GLN A 431 -2.15 -15.41 -11.32
CA GLN A 431 -0.82 -15.89 -11.65
C GLN A 431 -0.42 -17.08 -10.77
N LEU A 432 0.18 -18.10 -11.38
CA LEU A 432 0.68 -19.29 -10.68
C LEU A 432 1.63 -18.93 -9.52
N THR A 433 2.42 -17.87 -9.70
CA THR A 433 3.32 -17.33 -8.68
C THR A 433 2.59 -16.83 -7.45
N PHE A 434 1.42 -16.20 -7.60
CA PHE A 434 0.57 -15.77 -6.50
C PHE A 434 -0.03 -16.97 -5.77
N MET A 435 -0.58 -17.93 -6.50
CA MET A 435 -1.15 -19.15 -5.89
C MET A 435 -0.08 -19.94 -5.11
N THR A 436 1.14 -20.02 -5.64
CA THR A 436 2.28 -20.62 -4.93
C THR A 436 2.59 -19.88 -3.64
N LYS A 437 2.66 -18.55 -3.66
CA LYS A 437 2.86 -17.71 -2.46
C LYS A 437 1.76 -17.93 -1.43
N LEU A 438 0.50 -18.05 -1.86
CA LEU A 438 -0.64 -18.33 -0.98
C LEU A 438 -0.51 -19.69 -0.29
N VAL A 439 -0.18 -20.74 -1.03
CA VAL A 439 0.03 -22.10 -0.47
C VAL A 439 1.19 -22.09 0.53
N VAL A 440 2.30 -21.43 0.21
CA VAL A 440 3.45 -21.31 1.12
C VAL A 440 3.07 -20.56 2.40
N VAL A 441 2.30 -19.48 2.32
CA VAL A 441 1.80 -18.76 3.50
C VAL A 441 0.97 -19.67 4.40
N ILE A 442 0.02 -20.42 3.82
CA ILE A 442 -0.84 -21.33 4.58
C ILE A 442 0.01 -22.40 5.27
N PHE A 443 0.97 -22.98 4.55
CA PHE A 443 1.89 -23.98 5.08
C PHE A 443 2.73 -23.43 6.24
N VAL A 444 3.33 -22.25 6.06
CA VAL A 444 4.15 -21.59 7.09
C VAL A 444 3.31 -21.21 8.30
N TYR A 445 2.09 -20.72 8.10
CA TYR A 445 1.15 -20.40 9.18
C TYR A 445 0.88 -21.63 10.04
N VAL A 446 0.57 -22.77 9.42
CA VAL A 446 0.31 -24.04 10.14
C VAL A 446 1.55 -24.56 10.85
N LEU A 447 2.73 -24.48 10.22
CA LEU A 447 3.99 -24.89 10.85
C LEU A 447 4.33 -24.02 12.06
N GLU A 448 4.21 -22.71 11.91
CA GLU A 448 4.48 -21.75 12.97
C GLU A 448 3.50 -21.96 14.14
N ASP A 449 2.22 -22.23 13.85
CA ASP A 449 1.23 -22.53 14.88
C ASP A 449 1.55 -23.81 15.66
N ARG A 450 1.93 -24.89 14.96
CA ARG A 450 2.36 -26.15 15.60
C ARG A 450 3.62 -25.96 16.43
N TRP A 451 4.59 -25.19 15.95
CA TRP A 451 5.81 -24.90 16.68
C TRP A 451 5.52 -24.13 17.97
N ARG A 452 4.65 -23.11 17.91
CA ARG A 452 4.20 -22.34 19.07
C ARG A 452 3.44 -23.20 20.09
N ALA A 453 2.53 -24.05 19.62
CA ALA A 453 1.79 -24.97 20.49
C ALA A 453 2.74 -25.92 21.25
N ARG A 454 3.80 -26.42 20.58
CA ARG A 454 4.83 -27.24 21.23
C ARG A 454 5.61 -26.47 22.30
N LEU A 455 5.98 -25.21 22.02
CA LEU A 455 6.66 -24.36 23.00
C LEU A 455 5.79 -24.13 24.24
N MET A 456 4.51 -23.80 24.05
CA MET A 456 3.57 -23.63 25.17
C MET A 456 3.38 -24.92 25.97
N ALA A 457 3.28 -26.07 25.30
CA ALA A 457 3.17 -27.36 25.97
C ALA A 457 4.44 -27.72 26.77
N SER A 458 5.63 -27.41 26.23
CA SER A 458 6.90 -27.64 26.93
C SER A 458 7.15 -26.71 28.12
N ALA A 459 6.50 -25.55 28.14
CA ALA A 459 6.63 -24.56 29.21
C ALA A 459 5.55 -24.68 30.30
N SER A 460 4.51 -25.49 30.08
CA SER A 460 3.55 -25.83 31.13
C SER A 460 4.26 -26.70 32.18
N PRO A 461 4.24 -26.33 33.48
CA PRO A 461 4.85 -27.16 34.50
C PRO A 461 4.17 -28.53 34.48
N GLY A 462 4.93 -29.54 34.04
CA GLY A 462 4.43 -30.90 34.00
C GLY A 462 3.96 -31.32 35.39
N VAL A 463 2.88 -32.09 35.42
CA VAL A 463 2.30 -32.79 36.59
C VAL A 463 3.35 -33.56 37.45
N GLY A 464 4.59 -33.70 36.95
CA GLY A 464 5.77 -34.17 37.70
C GLY A 464 6.26 -33.24 38.83
N GLN A 465 5.96 -31.93 38.82
CA GLN A 465 6.30 -31.06 39.96
C GLN A 465 5.25 -31.13 41.09
N ALA A 466 4.00 -31.45 40.78
CA ALA A 466 2.97 -31.70 41.78
C ALA A 466 3.23 -33.00 42.57
N THR A 467 3.78 -34.03 41.91
CA THR A 467 4.15 -35.30 42.54
C THR A 467 5.48 -35.23 43.31
N ALA A 468 6.38 -34.30 42.97
CA ALA A 468 7.57 -34.01 43.77
C ALA A 468 7.23 -33.25 45.07
N LEU A 469 6.27 -32.30 45.00
CA LEU A 469 5.76 -31.59 46.18
C LEU A 469 4.88 -32.46 47.09
N GLU A 470 4.11 -33.41 46.56
CA GLU A 470 3.38 -34.39 47.38
C GLU A 470 4.31 -35.34 48.15
N ARG A 471 5.50 -35.67 47.60
CA ARG A 471 6.51 -36.49 48.30
C ARG A 471 7.31 -35.74 49.36
N GLU A 472 7.35 -34.40 49.32
CA GLU A 472 7.99 -33.59 50.37
C GLU A 472 7.03 -33.17 51.49
N VAL A 473 5.71 -33.30 51.30
CA VAL A 473 4.68 -32.85 52.26
C VAL A 473 3.96 -34.00 52.99
N THR A 474 4.27 -35.27 52.66
CA THR A 474 3.79 -36.42 53.44
C THR A 474 4.95 -37.10 54.18
N PRO A 475 5.07 -36.93 55.52
CA PRO A 475 6.08 -37.61 56.33
C PRO A 475 5.83 -39.13 56.47
#